data_AF-A0A371LAB8-F1
#
_entry.id   AF-A0A371LAB8-F1
#
_cell.length_a   1.000
_cell.length_b   1.000
_cell.length_c   1.000
_cell.angle_alpha   90.00
_cell.angle_beta   90.00
_cell.angle_gamma   90.00
#
_symmetry.space_group_name_H-M   'P 1'
#
loop_
_entity.id
_entity.type
_entity.pdbx_description
1 polymer ?
#
loop_
_entity_poly.entity_id
_entity_poly.type
_entity_poly.pdbx_seq_one_letter_code
_entity_poly.pdbx_strand_id
1 'polypeptide(L)' 'MDPAQVVPSVMFVAAGGYLYRRPMSARSLVSPREWTEAPAKAEVLQRRLGKAVGVALALGGVLWFVVALATG' A
#
# COMPACT_ATOMS: atom_id res chain seq x y z
N MET A 1 -19.05 18.10 -2.11
CA MET A 1 -17.73 17.77 -1.52
C MET A 1 -16.64 18.42 -2.33
N ASP A 2 -15.74 19.13 -1.66
CA ASP A 2 -14.55 19.70 -2.27
C ASP A 2 -13.65 18.58 -2.82
N PRO A 3 -13.23 18.61 -4.10
CA PRO A 3 -12.25 17.68 -4.66
C PRO A 3 -11.00 17.51 -3.78
N ALA A 4 -10.55 18.56 -3.09
CA ALA A 4 -9.39 18.50 -2.20
C ALA A 4 -9.57 17.50 -1.04
N GLN A 5 -10.80 17.18 -0.64
CA GLN A 5 -11.08 16.22 0.43
C GLN A 5 -11.15 14.77 -0.05
N VAL A 6 -11.58 14.55 -1.31
CA VAL A 6 -11.82 13.21 -1.87
C VAL A 6 -10.61 12.67 -2.65
N VAL A 7 -9.85 13.56 -3.29
CA VAL A 7 -8.65 13.19 -4.07
C VAL A 7 -7.64 12.38 -3.24
N PRO A 8 -7.30 12.76 -1.99
CA PRO A 8 -6.40 11.97 -1.17
C PRO A 8 -6.90 10.53 -0.97
N SER A 9 -8.17 10.33 -0.63
CA SER A 9 -8.75 8.99 -0.45
C SER A 9 -8.60 8.11 -1.68
N VAL A 10 -8.96 8.63 -2.85
CA VAL A 10 -8.87 7.89 -4.12
C VAL A 10 -7.42 7.53 -4.43
N MET A 11 -6.48 8.45 -4.20
CA MET A 11 -5.05 8.21 -4.39
C MET A 11 -4.52 7.12 -3.45
N PHE A 12 -4.87 7.15 -2.17
CA PHE A 12 -4.48 6.13 -1.19
C PHE A 12 -5.04 4.74 -1.54
N VAL A 13 -6.32 4.67 -1.94
CA VAL A 13 -6.95 3.42 -2.38
C VAL A 13 -6.30 2.88 -3.65
N ALA A 14 -6.05 3.74 -4.65
CA ALA A 14 -5.41 3.34 -5.89
C ALA A 14 -3.96 2.86 -5.67
N ALA A 15 -3.18 3.60 -4.89
CA ALA A 15 -1.80 3.24 -4.55
C ALA A 15 -1.75 1.93 -3.74
N GLY A 16 -2.62 1.79 -2.73
CA GLY A 16 -2.73 0.57 -1.94
C GLY A 16 -3.13 -0.64 -2.77
N GLY A 17 -4.14 -0.49 -3.63
CA GLY A 17 -4.60 -1.53 -4.55
C GLY A 17 -3.53 -1.96 -5.56
N TYR A 18 -2.78 -1.00 -6.11
CA TYR A 18 -1.65 -1.29 -7.00
C TYR A 18 -0.57 -2.10 -6.28
N LEU A 19 -0.18 -1.68 -5.07
CA LEU A 19 0.85 -2.35 -4.27
C LEU A 19 0.42 -3.77 -3.86
N TYR A 20 -0.86 -3.95 -3.52
CA TYR A 20 -1.42 -5.25 -3.19
C TYR A 20 -1.41 -6.21 -4.39
N ARG A 21 -1.75 -5.72 -5.58
CA ARG A 21 -1.75 -6.52 -6.82
C ARG A 21 -0.36 -6.80 -7.35
N ARG A 22 0.57 -5.85 -7.22
CA ARG A 22 1.94 -5.93 -7.74
C ARG A 22 3.00 -5.67 -6.67
N PRO A 23 3.07 -6.51 -5.62
CA PRO A 23 4.01 -6.28 -4.52
C PRO A 23 5.49 -6.40 -4.95
N MET A 24 5.75 -7.10 -6.07
CA MET A 24 7.10 -7.26 -6.64
C MET A 24 7.53 -6.09 -7.53
N SER A 25 6.61 -5.23 -7.97
CA SER A 25 6.93 -4.03 -8.76
C SER A 25 7.24 -2.81 -7.86
N ALA A 26 7.03 -2.95 -6.56
CA ALA A 26 7.36 -1.93 -5.58
C ALA A 26 8.85 -1.95 -5.23
N ARG A 27 9.36 -0.83 -4.71
CA ARG A 27 10.71 -0.78 -4.15
C ARG A 27 10.86 -1.88 -3.08
N SER A 28 12.03 -2.52 -3.03
CA SER A 28 12.28 -3.59 -2.06
C SER A 28 12.04 -3.08 -0.64
N LEU A 29 11.15 -3.76 0.07
CA LEU A 29 10.88 -3.61 1.51
C LEU A 29 11.78 -4.55 2.33
N VAL A 30 12.45 -5.47 1.66
CA VAL A 30 13.39 -6.44 2.22
C VAL A 30 14.82 -5.95 2.00
N SER A 31 15.72 -6.23 2.94
CA SER A 31 17.11 -5.75 2.86
C SER A 31 17.86 -6.41 1.70
N PRO A 32 18.85 -5.72 1.08
CA PRO A 32 19.68 -6.34 0.04
C PRO A 32 20.41 -7.60 0.50
N ARG A 33 20.77 -7.67 1.80
CA ARG A 33 21.44 -8.81 2.41
C ARG A 33 20.58 -10.09 2.35
N GLU A 34 19.29 -9.97 2.66
CA GLU A 34 18.36 -11.10 2.63
C GLU A 34 18.12 -11.62 1.20
N TRP A 35 18.16 -10.74 0.20
CA TRP A 35 18.11 -11.13 -1.21
C TRP A 35 19.32 -11.96 -1.64
N THR A 36 20.51 -11.65 -1.10
CA THR A 36 21.75 -12.39 -1.40
C THR A 36 21.84 -13.71 -0.63
N GLU A 37 21.49 -13.71 0.66
CA GLU A 37 21.65 -14.88 1.53
C GLU A 37 20.51 -15.90 1.37
N ALA A 38 19.27 -15.44 1.15
CA ALA A 38 18.08 -16.31 1.11
C ALA A 38 17.02 -15.77 0.13
N PRO A 39 17.26 -15.81 -1.19
CA PRO A 39 16.39 -15.18 -2.19
C PRO A 39 14.94 -15.68 -2.16
N ALA A 40 14.74 -17.00 -1.95
CA ALA A 40 13.40 -17.57 -1.84
C ALA A 40 12.61 -17.03 -0.63
N LYS A 41 13.30 -16.80 0.50
CA LYS A 41 12.68 -16.22 1.71
C LYS A 41 12.42 -14.73 1.51
N ALA A 42 13.35 -14.01 0.90
CA ALA A 42 13.21 -12.59 0.59
C ALA A 42 12.02 -12.33 -0.34
N GLU A 43 11.80 -13.16 -1.35
CA GLU A 43 10.64 -13.04 -2.24
C GLU A 43 9.31 -13.22 -1.48
N VAL A 44 9.21 -14.25 -0.64
CA VAL A 44 7.99 -14.47 0.16
C VAL A 44 7.74 -13.30 1.11
N LEU A 45 8.79 -12.79 1.73
CA LEU A 45 8.72 -11.65 2.66
C LEU A 45 8.31 -10.37 1.92
N GLN A 46 8.92 -10.07 0.77
CA GLN A 46 8.58 -8.93 -0.08
C GLN A 46 7.12 -8.99 -0.51
N ARG A 47 6.64 -10.16 -0.95
CA ARG A 47 5.23 -10.35 -1.33
C ARG A 47 4.28 -10.11 -0.16
N ARG A 48 4.59 -10.62 1.03
CA ARG A 48 3.76 -10.44 2.24
C ARG A 48 3.73 -8.99 2.69
N LEU A 49 4.90 -8.35 2.80
CA LEU A 49 5.01 -6.95 3.20
C LEU A 49 4.34 -6.03 2.19
N GLY A 50 4.58 -6.22 0.88
CA GLY A 50 3.95 -5.42 -0.17
C GLY A 50 2.41 -5.52 -0.14
N LYS A 51 1.87 -6.73 0.10
CA LYS A 51 0.42 -6.89 0.30
C LYS A 51 -0.07 -6.21 1.57
N ALA A 52 0.62 -6.37 2.69
CA ALA A 52 0.24 -5.77 3.96
C ALA A 52 0.23 -4.24 3.88
N VAL A 53 1.27 -3.64 3.31
CA VAL A 53 1.34 -2.19 3.07
C VAL A 53 0.25 -1.75 2.10
N GLY A 54 -0.03 -2.53 1.05
CA GLY A 54 -1.08 -2.22 0.09
C GLY A 54 -2.46 -2.18 0.74
N VAL A 55 -2.77 -3.15 1.60
CA VAL A 55 -4.01 -3.16 2.39
C VAL A 55 -4.05 -1.97 3.35
N ALA A 56 -2.97 -1.69 4.07
CA ALA A 56 -2.92 -0.58 5.02
C ALA A 56 -3.18 0.77 4.34
N LEU A 57 -2.57 1.01 3.17
CA LEU A 57 -2.81 2.22 2.37
C LEU A 57 -4.26 2.30 1.88
N ALA A 58 -4.82 1.19 1.40
CA ALA A 58 -6.21 1.18 0.95
C ALA A 58 -7.19 1.47 2.08
N LEU A 59 -6.98 0.84 3.26
CA LEU A 59 -7.78 1.11 4.46
C LEU A 59 -7.61 2.56 4.93
N GLY A 60 -6.40 3.12 4.89
CA GLY A 60 -6.16 4.52 5.21
C GLY A 60 -6.94 5.47 4.29
N GLY A 61 -6.97 5.20 2.99
CA GLY A 61 -7.75 5.97 2.03
C GLY A 61 -9.27 5.89 2.27
N VAL A 62 -9.78 4.70 2.58
CA VAL A 62 -11.18 4.50 2.97
C VAL A 62 -11.51 5.25 4.26
N LEU A 63 -10.65 5.15 5.27
CA LEU A 63 -10.83 5.87 6.54
C LEU A 63 -10.88 7.38 6.32
N TRP A 64 -9.95 7.92 5.52
CA TRP A 64 -9.96 9.34 5.17
C TRP A 64 -11.26 9.75 4.47
N PHE A 65 -11.80 8.89 3.59
CA PHE A 65 -13.04 9.16 2.89
C PHE A 65 -14.22 9.24 3.86
N VAL A 66 -14.28 8.32 4.84
CA VAL A 66 -15.28 8.33 5.90
C VAL A 66 -15.18 9.58 6.76
N VAL A 67 -13.97 10.01 7.13
CA VAL A 67 -13.76 11.25 7.89
C VAL A 67 -14.23 12.45 7.09
N ALA A 68 -13.85 12.56 5.82
CA ALA A 68 -14.30 13.64 4.93
C ALA A 68 -15.83 13.70 4.80
N LEU A 69 -16.51 12.54 4.75
CA LEU A 69 -17.98 12.46 4.78
C LEU A 69 -18.60 12.91 6.10
N ALA A 70 -17.92 12.67 7.22
CA ALA A 70 -18.43 13.05 8.53
C ALA A 70 -18.20 14.54 8.85
N THR A 71 -17.17 15.16 8.28
CA THR A 71 -16.76 16.54 8.59
C THR A 71 -17.05 17.56 7.50
N GLY A 72 -17.34 17.13 6.28
CA GLY A 72 -17.61 17.97 5.10
C GLY A 72 -19.08 18.00 4.71
#